data_AF-A0AA42NJL2-F1
#
_entry.id   AF-A0AA42NJL2-F1
#
_cell.length_a   1.000
_cell.length_b   1.000
_cell.length_c   1.000
_cell.angle_alpha   90.00
_cell.angle_beta   90.00
_cell.angle_gamma   90.00
#
_symmetry.space_group_name_H-M   'P 1'
#
loop_
_entity.id
_entity.type
_entity.pdbx_description
1 polymer ?
#
loop_
_entity_poly.entity_id
_entity_poly.type
_entity_poly.pdbx_seq_one_letter_code
_entity_poly.pdbx_strand_id
1 'polypeptide(L)'
;MNVWSKLLTALRGGANEVGEALVDSQALRILDQEIRDADLELRKSKEALAEIMAKQKLAADRAEKSAAKVTEYEQYALKALEAGNESLAQEVAVKIANLEVELAVEREQADGYAASVAQLRKAVAQAEANIKRLKQQVDTVKATESVQKAQMAVAQRYGGSQAKLHTAVESLERIKQQQAERAAKMEATAELAEAANLDDSLETKLRAAGIKADNASAEHVLARLKDKAKS
;
A
#
# COMPACT_ATOMS: atom_id res chain seq x y z
N MET A 1 12.75 20.24 -13.94
CA MET A 1 11.32 20.33 -13.56
C MET A 1 10.59 19.12 -14.14
N ASN A 2 10.06 18.26 -13.28
CA ASN A 2 9.52 16.94 -13.65
C ASN A 2 8.17 17.03 -14.38
N VAL A 3 7.94 16.11 -15.31
CA VAL A 3 6.69 15.92 -16.07
C VAL A 3 5.46 15.83 -15.14
N TRP A 4 5.64 15.27 -13.95
CA TRP A 4 4.65 15.20 -12.88
C TRP A 4 4.13 16.57 -12.41
N SER A 5 5.01 17.58 -12.32
CA SER A 5 4.62 18.95 -11.93
C SER A 5 3.83 19.66 -13.04
N LYS A 6 4.07 19.30 -14.30
CA LYS A 6 3.33 19.84 -15.46
C LYS A 6 1.94 19.22 -15.57
N LEU A 7 1.79 17.93 -15.30
CA LEU A 7 0.49 17.26 -15.22
C LEU A 7 -0.37 17.81 -14.08
N LEU A 8 0.20 17.99 -12.88
CA LEU A 8 -0.52 18.61 -11.75
C LEU A 8 -0.89 20.08 -12.01
N THR A 9 -0.08 20.82 -12.77
CA THR A 9 -0.39 22.22 -13.13
C THR A 9 -1.46 22.29 -14.23
N ALA A 10 -1.45 21.35 -15.18
CA ALA A 10 -2.51 21.22 -16.18
C ALA A 10 -3.85 20.85 -15.52
N LEU A 11 -3.84 19.96 -14.51
CA LEU A 11 -5.03 19.57 -13.76
C LEU A 11 -5.59 20.70 -12.89
N ARG A 12 -4.74 21.57 -12.34
CA ARG A 12 -5.13 22.76 -11.55
C ARG A 12 -5.57 23.95 -12.42
N GLY A 13 -5.29 23.92 -13.72
CA GLY A 13 -5.58 24.97 -14.69
C GLY A 13 -6.85 24.75 -15.53
N GLY A 14 -7.76 23.86 -15.10
CA GLY A 14 -8.96 23.44 -15.83
C GLY A 14 -10.07 24.50 -16.03
N ALA A 15 -9.71 25.73 -16.37
CA ALA A 15 -10.62 26.76 -16.83
C ALA A 15 -9.90 27.63 -17.88
N ASN A 16 -9.79 27.11 -19.10
CA ASN A 16 -9.97 27.88 -20.33
C ASN A 16 -10.05 26.94 -21.54
N GLU A 17 -11.29 26.79 -21.99
CA GLU A 17 -11.81 26.37 -23.29
C GLU A 17 -10.84 25.89 -24.40
N VAL A 18 -11.15 24.68 -24.87
CA VAL A 18 -11.24 24.31 -26.30
C VAL A 18 -9.93 24.45 -27.10
N GLY A 19 -9.10 23.40 -27.05
CA GLY A 19 -7.95 23.26 -27.96
C GLY A 19 -7.30 21.88 -28.13
N GLU A 20 -7.80 20.79 -27.51
CA GLU A 20 -6.95 19.59 -27.25
C GLU A 20 -7.21 18.32 -28.08
N ALA A 21 -8.16 18.28 -29.02
CA ALA A 21 -8.48 17.03 -29.73
C ALA A 21 -7.33 16.44 -30.59
N LEU A 22 -6.26 17.19 -30.86
CA LEU A 22 -5.07 16.74 -31.60
C LEU A 22 -3.85 16.43 -30.71
N VAL A 23 -3.87 16.83 -29.42
CA VAL A 23 -2.79 16.55 -28.46
C VAL A 23 -3.09 15.28 -27.65
N ASP A 24 -4.36 14.91 -27.53
CA ASP A 24 -4.85 13.79 -26.70
C ASP A 24 -4.31 12.41 -27.07
N SER A 25 -4.19 12.07 -28.35
CA SER A 25 -3.74 10.72 -28.76
C SER A 25 -2.29 10.42 -28.35
N GLN A 26 -1.42 11.44 -28.39
CA GLN A 26 -0.02 11.29 -27.99
C GLN A 26 0.09 11.28 -26.46
N ALA A 27 -0.73 12.06 -25.75
CA ALA A 27 -0.81 12.04 -24.29
C ALA A 27 -1.27 10.68 -23.76
N LEU A 28 -2.30 10.07 -24.37
CA LEU A 28 -2.75 8.71 -24.03
C LEU A 28 -1.68 7.66 -24.28
N ARG A 29 -0.93 7.77 -25.39
CA ARG A 29 0.17 6.86 -25.70
C ARG A 29 1.33 6.98 -24.71
N ILE A 30 1.65 8.20 -24.28
CA ILE A 30 2.65 8.45 -23.23
C ILE A 30 2.17 7.86 -21.90
N LEU A 31 0.91 8.11 -21.53
CA LEU A 31 0.34 7.58 -20.29
C LEU A 31 0.28 6.05 -20.27
N ASP A 32 -0.05 5.40 -21.39
CA ASP A 32 0.06 3.94 -21.55
C ASP A 32 1.48 3.44 -21.29
N GLN A 33 2.48 4.17 -21.80
CA GLN A 33 3.87 3.80 -21.62
C GLN A 33 4.30 3.94 -20.16
N GLU A 34 3.97 5.06 -19.52
CA GLU A 34 4.23 5.30 -18.10
C GLU A 34 3.55 4.24 -17.22
N ILE A 35 2.32 3.82 -17.54
CA ILE A 35 1.63 2.74 -16.84
C ILE A 35 2.37 1.40 -17.01
N ARG A 36 2.87 1.09 -18.21
CA ARG A 36 3.65 -0.13 -18.45
C ARG A 36 4.98 -0.11 -17.70
N ASP A 37 5.65 1.03 -17.67
CA ASP A 37 6.92 1.20 -16.96
C ASP A 37 6.70 1.09 -15.45
N ALA A 38 5.62 1.70 -14.92
CA ALA A 38 5.21 1.56 -13.52
C ALA A 38 4.85 0.10 -13.15
N ASP A 39 4.21 -0.66 -14.04
CA ASP A 39 3.95 -2.09 -13.87
C ASP A 39 5.26 -2.90 -13.76
N LEU A 40 6.25 -2.59 -14.59
CA LEU A 40 7.56 -3.25 -14.57
C LEU A 40 8.30 -2.95 -13.26
N GLU A 41 8.31 -1.70 -12.82
CA GLU A 41 8.91 -1.32 -11.53
C GLU A 41 8.14 -1.90 -10.34
N LEU A 42 6.81 -2.02 -10.42
CA LEU A 42 6.01 -2.72 -9.42
C LEU A 42 6.40 -4.20 -9.31
N ARG A 43 6.67 -4.88 -10.44
CA ARG A 43 7.14 -6.27 -10.43
C ARG A 43 8.49 -6.42 -9.74
N LYS A 44 9.46 -5.56 -10.09
CA LYS A 44 10.76 -5.52 -9.40
C LYS A 44 10.62 -5.26 -7.90
N SER A 45 9.70 -4.36 -7.52
CA SER A 45 9.40 -4.07 -6.11
C SER A 45 8.81 -5.29 -5.39
N LYS A 46 7.95 -6.07 -6.05
CA LYS A 46 7.41 -7.33 -5.52
C LYS A 46 8.49 -8.40 -5.34
N GLU A 47 9.44 -8.48 -6.28
CA GLU A 47 10.61 -9.38 -6.17
C GLU A 47 11.51 -8.98 -5.00
N ALA A 48 11.84 -7.69 -4.87
CA ALA A 48 12.62 -7.18 -3.74
C ALA A 48 11.92 -7.42 -2.40
N LEU A 49 10.59 -7.23 -2.35
CA LEU A 49 9.79 -7.57 -1.17
C LEU A 49 9.89 -9.07 -0.82
N ALA A 50 9.83 -9.95 -1.81
CA ALA A 50 9.97 -11.39 -1.60
C ALA A 50 11.37 -11.75 -1.05
N GLU A 51 12.42 -11.10 -1.55
CA GLU A 51 13.79 -11.28 -1.04
C GLU A 51 13.92 -10.86 0.43
N ILE A 52 13.38 -9.69 0.79
CA ILE A 52 13.41 -9.21 2.18
C ILE A 52 12.54 -10.09 3.09
N MET A 53 11.40 -10.59 2.61
CA MET A 53 10.60 -11.56 3.35
C MET A 53 11.35 -12.87 3.61
N ALA A 54 12.15 -13.34 2.64
CA ALA A 54 13.00 -14.51 2.84
C ALA A 54 14.07 -14.24 3.90
N LYS A 55 14.72 -13.06 3.87
CA LYS A 55 15.69 -12.64 4.91
C LYS A 55 15.05 -12.52 6.29
N GLN A 56 13.85 -11.95 6.38
CA GLN A 56 13.07 -11.88 7.61
C GLN A 56 12.83 -13.27 8.19
N LYS A 57 12.36 -14.22 7.36
CA LYS A 57 12.09 -15.59 7.80
C LYS A 57 13.36 -16.27 8.30
N LEU A 58 14.47 -16.17 7.56
CA LEU A 58 15.74 -16.76 7.97
C LEU A 58 16.32 -16.13 9.24
N ALA A 59 16.08 -14.85 9.50
CA ALA A 59 16.48 -14.19 10.74
C ALA A 59 15.60 -14.64 11.92
N ALA A 60 14.28 -14.72 11.72
CA ALA A 60 13.35 -15.21 12.73
C ALA A 60 13.62 -16.68 13.10
N ASP A 61 13.84 -17.56 12.11
CA ASP A 61 14.17 -18.97 12.34
C ASP A 61 15.50 -19.14 13.11
N ARG A 62 16.45 -18.22 12.91
CA ARG A 62 17.72 -18.20 13.68
C ARG A 62 17.49 -17.80 15.13
N ALA A 63 16.77 -16.70 15.35
CA ALA A 63 16.41 -16.25 16.69
C ALA A 63 15.61 -17.33 17.46
N GLU A 64 14.70 -18.04 16.80
CA GLU A 64 13.94 -19.15 17.41
C GLU A 64 14.86 -20.30 17.84
N LYS A 65 15.81 -20.70 16.98
CA LYS A 65 16.80 -21.74 17.32
C LYS A 65 17.70 -21.32 18.47
N SER A 66 18.15 -20.07 18.51
CA SER A 66 18.95 -19.55 19.61
C SER A 66 18.16 -19.50 20.92
N ALA A 67 16.89 -19.09 20.87
CA ALA A 67 15.99 -19.13 22.03
C ALA A 67 15.74 -20.56 22.54
N ALA A 68 15.61 -21.53 21.64
CA ALA A 68 15.49 -22.95 22.01
C ALA A 68 16.75 -23.46 22.72
N LYS A 69 17.94 -23.08 22.23
CA LYS A 69 19.21 -23.41 22.92
C LYS A 69 19.29 -22.77 24.30
N VAL A 70 18.93 -21.49 24.45
CA VAL A 70 18.89 -20.82 25.76
C VAL A 70 18.04 -21.64 26.73
N THR A 71 16.82 -22.01 26.31
CA THR A 71 15.89 -22.82 27.12
C THR A 71 16.47 -24.20 27.48
N GLU A 72 17.15 -24.85 26.53
CA GLU A 72 17.81 -26.15 26.76
C GLU A 72 18.94 -26.03 27.80
N TYR A 73 19.80 -25.02 27.67
CA TYR A 73 20.89 -24.80 28.62
C TYR A 73 20.39 -24.34 29.99
N GLU A 74 19.30 -23.59 30.08
CA GLU A 74 18.62 -23.28 31.35
C GLU A 74 18.19 -24.57 32.08
N GLN A 75 17.65 -25.55 31.36
CA GLN A 75 17.30 -26.85 31.94
C GLN A 75 18.55 -27.62 32.43
N TYR A 76 19.68 -27.52 31.73
CA TYR A 76 20.94 -28.10 32.18
C TYR A 76 21.48 -27.41 33.44
N ALA A 77 21.38 -26.08 33.53
CA ALA A 77 21.77 -25.33 34.72
C ALA A 77 20.94 -25.75 35.93
N LEU A 78 19.62 -25.86 35.78
CA LEU A 78 18.71 -26.32 36.84
C LEU A 78 19.07 -27.73 37.33
N LYS A 79 19.30 -28.67 36.42
CA LYS A 79 19.73 -30.04 36.79
C LYS A 79 21.08 -30.06 37.51
N ALA A 80 22.02 -29.21 37.11
CA ALA A 80 23.32 -29.09 37.79
C ALA A 80 23.18 -28.55 39.21
N LEU A 81 22.30 -27.55 39.42
CA LEU A 81 21.96 -27.03 40.74
C LEU A 81 21.25 -28.07 41.62
N GLU A 82 20.29 -28.80 41.07
CA GLU A 82 19.59 -29.91 41.77
C GLU A 82 20.56 -31.02 42.21
N ALA A 83 21.61 -31.27 41.41
CA ALA A 83 22.67 -32.22 41.73
C ALA A 83 23.74 -31.66 42.69
N GLY A 84 23.61 -30.40 43.15
CA GLY A 84 24.57 -29.73 44.03
C GLY A 84 25.91 -29.38 43.36
N ASN A 85 25.99 -29.42 42.03
CA ASN A 85 27.19 -29.09 41.28
C ASN A 85 27.18 -27.61 40.85
N GLU A 86 27.46 -26.73 41.81
CA GLU A 86 27.44 -25.28 41.60
C GLU A 86 28.48 -24.80 40.57
N SER A 87 29.65 -25.45 40.50
CA SER A 87 30.68 -25.11 39.50
C SER A 87 30.17 -25.33 38.07
N LEU A 88 29.53 -26.48 37.81
CA LEU A 88 28.96 -26.76 36.50
C LEU A 88 27.79 -25.83 36.18
N ALA A 89 26.94 -25.53 37.16
CA ALA A 89 25.85 -24.57 36.99
C ALA A 89 26.38 -23.18 36.62
N GLN A 90 27.49 -22.74 37.21
CA GLN A 90 28.13 -21.47 36.90
C GLN A 90 28.69 -21.43 35.47
N GLU A 91 29.35 -22.51 35.02
CA GLU A 91 29.82 -22.62 33.64
C GLU A 91 28.66 -22.58 32.62
N VAL A 92 27.57 -23.28 32.92
CA VAL A 92 26.36 -23.26 32.07
C VAL A 92 25.72 -21.87 32.07
N ALA A 93 25.69 -21.16 33.20
CA ALA A 93 25.18 -19.80 33.28
C ALA A 93 25.98 -18.83 32.39
N VAL A 94 27.31 -18.95 32.36
CA VAL A 94 28.15 -18.16 31.43
C VAL A 94 27.82 -18.49 29.97
N LYS A 95 27.56 -19.77 29.66
CA LYS A 95 27.14 -20.17 28.31
C LYS A 95 25.79 -19.59 27.91
N ILE A 96 24.81 -19.59 28.83
CA ILE A 96 23.49 -18.99 28.64
C ILE A 96 23.64 -17.48 28.37
N ALA A 97 24.39 -16.75 29.19
CA ALA A 97 24.59 -15.31 29.01
C ALA A 97 25.14 -14.95 27.62
N ASN A 98 26.09 -15.75 27.09
CA ASN A 98 26.59 -15.56 25.73
C ASN A 98 25.53 -15.82 24.66
N LEU A 99 24.72 -16.89 24.82
CA LEU A 99 23.62 -17.21 23.91
C LEU A 99 22.52 -16.14 23.94
N GLU A 100 22.25 -15.53 25.09
CA GLU A 100 21.27 -14.44 25.23
C GLU A 100 21.72 -13.18 24.50
N VAL A 101 23.01 -12.85 24.52
CA VAL A 101 23.58 -11.74 23.74
C VAL A 101 23.43 -12.02 22.23
N GLU A 102 23.75 -13.23 21.77
CA GLU A 102 23.56 -13.63 20.38
C GLU A 102 22.07 -13.56 19.97
N LEU A 103 21.18 -14.08 20.81
CA LEU A 103 19.74 -14.05 20.60
C LEU A 103 19.19 -12.62 20.49
N ALA A 104 19.69 -11.70 21.32
CA ALA A 104 19.27 -10.30 21.27
C ALA A 104 19.60 -9.65 19.92
N VAL A 105 20.81 -9.89 19.40
CA VAL A 105 21.25 -9.39 18.08
C VAL A 105 20.41 -10.01 16.95
N GLU A 106 20.14 -11.32 17.01
CA GLU A 106 19.32 -11.99 16.00
C GLU A 106 17.87 -11.50 16.00
N ARG A 107 17.30 -11.24 17.18
CA ARG A 107 15.96 -10.65 17.32
C ARG A 107 15.89 -9.24 16.75
N GLU A 108 16.87 -8.39 17.06
CA GLU A 108 16.92 -7.03 16.52
C GLU A 108 16.98 -7.05 14.98
N GLN A 109 17.76 -7.96 14.39
CA GLN A 109 17.79 -8.14 12.93
C GLN A 109 16.45 -8.62 12.38
N ALA A 110 15.81 -9.60 13.02
CA ALA A 110 14.51 -10.11 12.60
C ALA A 110 13.42 -9.01 12.65
N ASP A 111 13.42 -8.19 13.70
CA ASP A 111 12.50 -7.07 13.88
C ASP A 111 12.74 -5.97 12.83
N GLY A 112 14.00 -5.65 12.53
CA GLY A 112 14.36 -4.70 11.47
C GLY A 112 13.88 -5.15 10.09
N TYR A 113 14.03 -6.44 9.77
CA TYR A 113 13.46 -7.00 8.55
C TYR A 113 11.93 -6.99 8.57
N ALA A 114 11.29 -7.31 9.70
CA ALA A 114 9.84 -7.30 9.82
C ALA A 114 9.25 -5.91 9.56
N ALA A 115 9.87 -4.86 10.11
CA ALA A 115 9.50 -3.48 9.85
C ALA A 115 9.64 -3.11 8.37
N SER A 116 10.77 -3.51 7.75
CA SER A 116 11.03 -3.29 6.32
C SER A 116 9.99 -3.99 5.43
N VAL A 117 9.63 -5.24 5.74
CA VAL A 117 8.58 -5.99 5.05
C VAL A 117 7.23 -5.30 5.17
N ALA A 118 6.86 -4.83 6.36
CA ALA A 118 5.59 -4.15 6.57
C ALA A 118 5.49 -2.87 5.73
N GLN A 119 6.55 -2.06 5.71
CA GLN A 119 6.61 -0.84 4.91
C GLN A 119 6.54 -1.12 3.41
N LEU A 120 7.34 -2.08 2.92
CA LEU A 120 7.36 -2.46 1.51
C LEU A 120 6.02 -3.06 1.05
N ARG A 121 5.38 -3.89 1.87
CA ARG A 121 4.03 -4.42 1.57
C ARG A 121 3.01 -3.30 1.37
N LYS A 122 3.01 -2.31 2.26
CA LYS A 122 2.10 -1.16 2.16
C LYS A 122 2.37 -0.37 0.87
N ALA A 123 3.63 -0.07 0.57
CA ALA A 123 4.03 0.66 -0.63
C ALA A 123 3.64 -0.08 -1.92
N VAL A 124 3.92 -1.39 -1.99
CA VAL A 124 3.56 -2.24 -3.14
C VAL A 124 2.05 -2.29 -3.34
N ALA A 125 1.27 -2.49 -2.27
CA ALA A 125 -0.19 -2.53 -2.35
C ALA A 125 -0.77 -1.20 -2.84
N GLN A 126 -0.25 -0.07 -2.36
CA GLN A 126 -0.68 1.26 -2.80
C GLN A 126 -0.33 1.50 -4.27
N ALA A 127 0.88 1.16 -4.69
CA ALA A 127 1.31 1.29 -6.09
C ALA A 127 0.45 0.43 -7.03
N GLU A 128 0.14 -0.80 -6.63
CA GLU A 128 -0.74 -1.71 -7.38
C GLU A 128 -2.15 -1.15 -7.54
N ALA A 129 -2.74 -0.62 -6.45
CA ALA A 129 -4.06 0.02 -6.50
C ALA A 129 -4.08 1.24 -7.43
N ASN A 130 -3.04 2.09 -7.34
CA ASN A 130 -2.92 3.27 -8.18
C ASN A 130 -2.76 2.93 -9.66
N ILE A 131 -1.89 1.97 -10.00
CA ILE A 131 -1.70 1.51 -11.38
C ILE A 131 -2.99 0.91 -11.95
N LYS A 132 -3.72 0.13 -11.14
CA LYS A 132 -5.02 -0.42 -11.54
C LYS A 132 -6.04 0.68 -11.84
N ARG A 133 -6.12 1.71 -10.99
CA ARG A 133 -6.99 2.88 -11.17
C ARG A 133 -6.64 3.62 -12.47
N LEU A 134 -5.35 3.89 -12.70
CA LEU A 134 -4.88 4.58 -13.90
C LEU A 134 -5.23 3.81 -15.19
N LYS A 135 -5.04 2.49 -15.20
CA LYS A 135 -5.44 1.63 -16.33
C LYS A 135 -6.94 1.76 -16.64
N GLN A 136 -7.79 1.67 -15.63
CA GLN A 136 -9.25 1.80 -15.80
C GLN A 136 -9.65 3.18 -16.34
N GLN A 137 -9.00 4.25 -15.88
CA GLN A 137 -9.23 5.61 -16.38
C GLN A 137 -8.82 5.72 -17.85
N VAL A 138 -7.64 5.23 -18.23
CA VAL A 138 -7.17 5.22 -19.61
C VAL A 138 -8.12 4.43 -20.53
N ASP A 139 -8.58 3.26 -20.10
CA ASP A 139 -9.53 2.45 -20.88
C ASP A 139 -10.86 3.18 -21.09
N THR A 140 -11.35 3.89 -20.07
CA THR A 140 -12.58 4.69 -20.15
C THR A 140 -12.43 5.86 -21.13
N VAL A 141 -11.28 6.56 -21.09
CA VAL A 141 -11.00 7.67 -22.01
C VAL A 141 -10.90 7.16 -23.45
N LYS A 142 -10.18 6.07 -23.69
CA LYS A 142 -10.09 5.43 -25.03
C LYS A 142 -11.45 4.99 -25.56
N ALA A 143 -12.29 4.40 -24.71
CA ALA A 143 -13.64 4.02 -25.10
C ALA A 143 -14.47 5.24 -25.49
N THR A 144 -14.36 6.32 -24.70
CA THR A 144 -15.05 7.60 -24.98
C THR A 144 -14.58 8.22 -26.30
N GLU A 145 -13.27 8.23 -26.56
CA GLU A 145 -12.69 8.71 -27.83
C GLU A 145 -13.18 7.89 -29.03
N SER A 146 -13.23 6.56 -28.89
CA SER A 146 -13.75 5.65 -29.93
C SER A 146 -15.22 5.91 -30.26
N VAL A 147 -16.05 6.12 -29.23
CA VAL A 147 -17.47 6.48 -29.40
C VAL A 147 -17.61 7.81 -30.15
N GLN A 148 -16.83 8.83 -29.77
CA GLN A 148 -16.87 10.14 -30.43
C GLN A 148 -16.46 10.04 -31.91
N LYS A 149 -15.39 9.30 -32.22
CA LYS A 149 -14.98 9.04 -33.62
C LYS A 149 -16.06 8.32 -34.41
N ALA A 150 -16.73 7.33 -33.82
CA ALA A 150 -17.85 6.64 -34.46
C ALA A 150 -19.05 7.58 -34.70
N GLN A 151 -19.40 8.44 -33.74
CA GLN A 151 -20.45 9.46 -33.90
C GLN A 151 -20.13 10.41 -35.06
N MET A 152 -18.89 10.91 -35.14
CA MET A 152 -18.46 11.78 -36.24
C MET A 152 -18.56 11.09 -37.60
N ALA A 153 -18.09 9.84 -37.70
CA ALA A 153 -18.16 9.06 -38.94
C ALA A 153 -19.61 8.80 -39.38
N VAL A 154 -20.51 8.53 -38.43
CA VAL A 154 -21.95 8.36 -38.71
C VAL A 154 -22.58 9.68 -39.14
N ALA A 155 -22.32 10.78 -38.44
CA ALA A 155 -22.86 12.09 -38.81
C ALA A 155 -22.42 12.53 -40.22
N GLN A 156 -21.14 12.32 -40.56
CA GLN A 156 -20.61 12.60 -41.91
C GLN A 156 -21.24 11.72 -42.99
N ARG A 157 -21.58 10.47 -42.68
CA ARG A 157 -22.10 9.48 -43.63
C ARG A 157 -23.62 9.54 -43.81
N TYR A 158 -24.37 10.12 -42.86
CA TYR A 158 -25.84 10.13 -42.83
C TYR A 158 -26.47 11.52 -42.72
N GLY A 159 -25.75 12.60 -43.08
CA GLY A 159 -26.22 13.99 -43.08
C GLY A 159 -27.46 14.32 -43.93
N GLY A 160 -28.19 13.33 -44.45
CA GLY A 160 -29.43 13.49 -45.24
C GLY A 160 -30.68 12.76 -44.72
N SER A 161 -30.65 11.98 -43.62
CA SER A 161 -31.84 11.23 -43.14
C SER A 161 -32.09 11.46 -41.64
N GLN A 162 -32.86 12.51 -41.32
CA GLN A 162 -32.86 13.15 -40.00
C GLN A 162 -33.67 12.47 -38.88
N ALA A 163 -34.72 11.70 -39.16
CA ALA A 163 -35.72 11.42 -38.11
C ALA A 163 -35.41 10.23 -37.17
N LYS A 164 -34.80 9.14 -37.64
CA LYS A 164 -34.53 7.93 -36.82
C LYS A 164 -33.16 7.92 -36.15
N LEU A 165 -32.23 8.71 -36.68
CA LEU A 165 -30.89 8.89 -36.13
C LEU A 165 -30.91 9.79 -34.88
N HIS A 166 -31.79 10.79 -34.84
CA HIS A 166 -31.84 11.75 -33.74
C HIS A 166 -32.12 11.06 -32.39
N THR A 167 -33.06 10.10 -32.35
CA THR A 167 -33.43 9.36 -31.12
C THR A 167 -32.34 8.40 -30.64
N ALA A 168 -31.57 7.82 -31.57
CA ALA A 168 -30.45 6.94 -31.24
C ALA A 168 -29.25 7.74 -30.71
N VAL A 169 -28.99 8.92 -31.31
CA VAL A 169 -27.96 9.85 -30.85
C VAL A 169 -28.31 10.41 -29.47
N GLU A 170 -29.55 10.85 -29.23
CA GLU A 170 -30.01 11.29 -27.90
C GLU A 170 -29.92 10.19 -26.84
N SER A 171 -30.27 8.96 -27.19
CA SER A 171 -30.17 7.83 -26.26
C SER A 171 -28.72 7.54 -25.90
N LEU A 172 -27.79 7.71 -26.84
CA LEU A 172 -26.36 7.56 -26.60
C LEU A 172 -25.78 8.73 -25.80
N GLU A 173 -26.20 9.97 -26.07
CA GLU A 173 -25.82 11.17 -25.32
C GLU A 173 -26.16 11.00 -23.83
N ARG A 174 -27.36 10.48 -23.55
CA ARG A 174 -27.83 10.15 -22.19
C ARG A 174 -27.00 9.05 -21.53
N ILE A 175 -26.60 8.01 -22.28
CA ILE A 175 -25.71 6.95 -21.76
C ILE A 175 -24.32 7.52 -21.45
N LYS A 176 -23.79 8.40 -22.31
CA LYS A 176 -22.50 9.07 -22.10
C LYS A 176 -22.54 9.99 -20.88
N GLN A 177 -23.63 10.72 -20.69
CA GLN A 177 -23.81 11.59 -19.52
C GLN A 177 -23.88 10.76 -18.22
N GLN A 178 -24.57 9.61 -18.23
CA GLN A 178 -24.53 8.66 -17.11
C GLN A 178 -23.13 8.08 -16.87
N GLN A 179 -22.35 7.82 -17.91
CA GLN A 179 -20.97 7.33 -17.76
C GLN A 179 -20.05 8.42 -17.19
N ALA A 180 -20.18 9.67 -17.65
CA ALA A 180 -19.45 10.82 -17.13
C ALA A 180 -19.79 11.07 -15.65
N GLU A 181 -21.07 11.02 -15.27
CA GLU A 181 -21.49 11.13 -13.87
C GLU A 181 -20.90 9.99 -13.01
N ARG A 182 -20.86 8.76 -13.53
CA ARG A 182 -20.24 7.63 -12.82
C ARG A 182 -18.73 7.81 -12.67
N ALA A 183 -18.04 8.28 -13.71
CA ALA A 183 -16.61 8.56 -13.66
C ALA A 183 -16.29 9.67 -12.64
N ALA A 184 -17.01 10.79 -12.70
CA ALA A 184 -16.89 11.88 -11.74
C ALA A 184 -17.19 11.43 -10.30
N LYS A 185 -18.18 10.55 -10.12
CA LYS A 185 -18.47 9.94 -8.81
C LYS A 185 -17.32 9.05 -8.33
N MET A 186 -16.71 8.26 -9.20
CA MET A 186 -15.54 7.44 -8.85
C MET A 186 -14.34 8.31 -8.47
N GLU A 187 -14.09 9.40 -9.20
CA GLU A 187 -13.04 10.38 -8.90
C GLU A 187 -13.28 11.05 -7.54
N ALA A 188 -14.49 11.54 -7.29
CA ALA A 188 -14.86 12.09 -5.98
C ALA A 188 -14.70 11.07 -4.84
N THR A 189 -15.03 9.79 -5.06
CA THR A 189 -14.76 8.75 -4.04
C THR A 189 -13.28 8.46 -3.84
N ALA A 190 -12.46 8.59 -4.89
CA ALA A 190 -11.02 8.43 -4.78
C ALA A 190 -10.41 9.61 -4.01
N GLU A 191 -10.84 10.85 -4.27
CA GLU A 191 -10.46 12.03 -3.52
C GLU A 191 -10.86 11.93 -2.03
N LEU A 192 -12.07 11.45 -1.75
CA LEU A 192 -12.51 11.20 -0.37
C LEU A 192 -11.67 10.13 0.33
N ALA A 193 -11.28 9.06 -0.37
CA ALA A 193 -10.39 8.04 0.19
C ALA A 193 -8.98 8.60 0.45
N GLU A 194 -8.49 9.51 -0.41
CA GLU A 194 -7.19 10.16 -0.24
C GLU A 194 -7.22 11.20 0.90
N ALA A 195 -8.34 11.91 1.06
CA ALA A 195 -8.60 12.81 2.19
C ALA A 195 -8.74 12.06 3.53
N ALA A 196 -9.41 10.91 3.55
CA ALA A 196 -9.51 10.07 4.75
C ALA A 196 -8.12 9.60 5.24
N ASN A 197 -7.20 9.32 4.32
CA ASN A 197 -5.81 9.00 4.67
C ASN A 197 -5.02 10.21 5.24
N LEU A 198 -5.40 11.44 4.86
CA LEU A 198 -4.82 12.68 5.42
C LEU A 198 -5.35 12.97 6.82
N ASP A 199 -6.63 12.71 7.08
CA ASP A 199 -7.22 12.81 8.43
C ASP A 199 -6.65 11.75 9.37
N ASP A 200 -6.47 10.50 8.93
CA ASP A 200 -5.77 9.46 9.70
C ASP A 200 -4.32 9.87 9.99
N SER A 201 -3.64 10.52 9.04
CA SER A 201 -2.28 11.06 9.20
C SER A 201 -2.23 12.22 10.20
N LEU A 202 -3.22 13.13 10.17
CA LEU A 202 -3.33 14.24 11.12
C LEU A 202 -3.68 13.75 12.52
N GLU A 203 -4.61 12.80 12.63
CA GLU A 203 -5.00 12.19 13.90
C GLU A 203 -3.83 11.41 14.53
N THR A 204 -3.07 10.68 13.71
CA THR A 204 -1.83 10.01 14.13
C THR A 204 -0.77 11.03 14.59
N LYS A 205 -0.63 12.17 13.90
CA LYS A 205 0.28 13.26 14.31
C LYS A 205 -0.18 13.97 15.58
N LEU A 206 -1.48 14.18 15.76
CA LEU A 206 -2.05 14.80 16.96
C LEU A 206 -1.93 13.88 18.20
N ARG A 207 -2.04 12.57 17.99
CA ARG A 207 -1.77 11.54 19.01
C ARG A 207 -0.28 11.46 19.35
N ALA A 208 0.60 11.47 18.34
CA ALA A 208 2.06 11.52 18.55
C ALA A 208 2.53 12.82 19.24
N ALA A 209 1.82 13.94 19.02
CA ALA A 209 2.06 15.21 19.69
C ALA A 209 1.41 15.30 21.10
N GLY A 210 0.73 14.25 21.57
CA GLY A 210 0.07 14.22 22.88
C GLY A 210 -1.16 15.11 23.02
N ILE A 211 -1.70 15.62 21.91
CA ILE A 211 -2.85 16.55 21.88
C ILE A 211 -4.18 15.78 21.92
N LYS A 212 -4.21 14.55 21.40
CA LYS A 212 -5.39 13.65 21.47
C LYS A 212 -5.04 12.43 22.31
N ALA A 213 -5.76 12.21 23.41
CA ALA A 213 -5.53 11.10 24.33
C ALA A 213 -5.79 9.74 23.65
N ASP A 214 -4.86 8.80 23.85
CA ASP A 214 -5.04 7.41 23.44
C ASP A 214 -6.08 6.73 24.33
N ASN A 215 -7.27 6.45 23.78
CA ASN A 215 -8.29 5.62 24.42
C ASN A 215 -7.93 4.12 24.36
N ALA A 216 -6.70 3.79 24.74
CA ALA A 216 -6.26 2.43 25.08
C ALA A 216 -4.94 2.52 25.87
N SER A 217 -4.88 3.36 26.91
CA SER A 217 -3.70 3.40 27.77
C SER A 217 -3.52 2.06 28.48
N ALA A 218 -2.26 1.65 28.57
CA ALA A 218 -1.79 0.44 29.24
C ALA A 218 -2.31 0.28 30.69
N GLU A 219 -2.91 1.32 31.29
CA GLU A 219 -3.60 1.25 32.58
C GLU A 219 -4.78 0.27 32.59
N HIS A 220 -5.53 0.13 31.48
CA HIS A 220 -6.60 -0.87 31.40
C HIS A 220 -6.06 -2.31 31.33
N VAL A 221 -4.91 -2.51 30.71
CA VAL A 221 -4.24 -3.82 30.63
C VAL A 221 -3.57 -4.16 31.96
N LEU A 222 -2.98 -3.18 32.64
CA LEU A 222 -2.35 -3.33 33.94
C LEU A 222 -3.38 -3.60 35.05
N ALA A 223 -4.56 -2.98 34.96
CA ALA A 223 -5.71 -3.31 35.82
C ALA A 223 -6.19 -4.76 35.60
N ARG A 224 -6.33 -5.20 34.33
CA ARG A 224 -6.71 -6.58 34.00
C ARG A 224 -5.67 -7.61 34.46
N LEU A 225 -4.37 -7.30 34.40
CA LEU A 225 -3.30 -8.19 34.88
C LEU A 225 -3.25 -8.26 36.42
N LYS A 226 -3.52 -7.15 37.12
CA LYS A 226 -3.60 -7.13 38.59
C LYS A 226 -4.80 -7.91 39.13
N ASP A 227 -5.94 -7.90 38.45
CA ASP A 227 -7.12 -8.70 38.84
C ASP A 227 -6.87 -10.20 38.63
N LYS A 228 -6.11 -10.57 37.59
CA LYS A 228 -5.76 -11.96 37.29
C LYS A 228 -4.69 -12.55 38.23
N ALA A 229 -3.95 -11.70 38.96
CA ALA A 229 -2.94 -12.10 39.94
C ALA A 229 -3.48 -12.25 41.37
N LYS A 230 -4.76 -11.92 41.60
CA LYS A 230 -5.47 -12.05 42.89
C LYS A 230 -6.46 -13.21 42.94
N SER A 231 -6.60 -13.97 41.85
CA SER A 231 -7.33 -15.24 41.79
C SER A 231 -6.33 -16.39 41.72
#